data_AF-A0A6P0H349-F1
#
_entry.id   AF-A0A6P0H349-F1
#
_cell.length_a   1.000
_cell.length_b   1.000
_cell.length_c   1.000
_cell.angle_alpha   90.00
_cell.angle_beta   90.00
_cell.angle_gamma   90.00
#
_symmetry.space_group_name_H-M   'P 1'
#
loop_
_entity.id
_entity.type
_entity.pdbx_description
1 polymer ?
#
loop_
_entity_poly.entity_id
_entity_poly.type
_entity_poly.pdbx_seq_one_letter_code
_entity_poly.pdbx_strand_id
1 'polypeptide(L)' 'MLLITCPVTGVDELVAERHVRSATNHPTYVALAVACPCGLVHVYRTGRRWELARARVATRTAAPAERAEAVQPQRV' A
#
# COMPACT_ATOMS: atom_id res chain seq x y z
N MET A 1 0.39 -17.61 5.80
CA MET A 1 -0.31 -17.92 4.52
C MET A 1 -0.61 -16.61 3.82
N LEU A 2 -0.58 -16.56 2.48
CA LEU A 2 -0.81 -15.36 1.67
C LEU A 2 -1.98 -15.57 0.71
N LEU A 3 -3.00 -14.74 0.79
CA LEU A 3 -4.09 -14.71 -0.19
C LEU A 3 -3.68 -13.81 -1.37
N ILE A 4 -3.77 -14.33 -2.59
CA ILE A 4 -3.48 -13.60 -3.83
C ILE A 4 -4.62 -13.81 -4.82
N THR A 5 -4.80 -12.87 -5.74
CA THR A 5 -5.59 -13.11 -6.95
C THR A 5 -4.63 -13.51 -8.07
N CYS A 6 -4.85 -14.67 -8.68
CA CYS A 6 -4.06 -15.10 -9.83
C CYS A 6 -4.35 -14.17 -11.02
N PRO A 7 -3.35 -13.48 -11.61
CA PRO A 7 -3.56 -12.60 -12.75
C PRO A 7 -3.95 -13.35 -14.04
N VAL A 8 -3.76 -14.67 -14.07
CA VAL A 8 -4.08 -15.51 -15.23
C VAL A 8 -5.50 -16.07 -15.13
N THR A 9 -5.87 -16.67 -14.00
CA THR A 9 -7.18 -17.30 -13.83
C THR A 9 -8.22 -16.38 -13.21
N GLY A 10 -7.81 -15.28 -12.58
CA GLY A 10 -8.68 -14.37 -11.85
C GLY A 10 -9.19 -14.92 -10.52
N VAL A 11 -8.80 -16.14 -10.15
CA VAL A 11 -9.25 -16.82 -8.92
C VAL A 11 -8.38 -16.39 -7.74
N ASP A 12 -9.00 -16.28 -6.57
CA ASP A 12 -8.29 -16.07 -5.31
C ASP A 12 -7.71 -17.38 -4.79
N GLU A 13 -6.39 -17.38 -4.59
CA GLU A 13 -5.60 -18.54 -4.21
C GLU A 13 -4.94 -18.31 -2.85
N LEU A 14 -5.06 -19.29 -1.96
CA LEU A 14 -4.42 -19.25 -0.65
C LEU A 14 -3.09 -20.00 -0.69
N VAL A 15 -2.00 -19.24 -0.74
CA VAL A 15 -0.65 -19.76 -0.95
C VAL A 15 0.11 -19.87 0.37
N ALA A 16 0.85 -20.97 0.55
CA ALA A 16 1.70 -21.16 1.72
C ALA A 16 2.95 -20.29 1.67
N GLU A 17 3.42 -19.81 2.82
CA GLU A 17 4.59 -18.91 2.92
C GLU A 17 5.87 -19.52 2.32
N ARG A 18 6.03 -20.84 2.38
CA ARG A 18 7.14 -21.56 1.73
C ARG A 18 7.20 -21.35 0.21
N HIS A 19 6.09 -20.97 -0.42
CA HIS A 19 6.00 -20.66 -1.86
C HIS A 19 6.16 -19.16 -2.16
N VAL A 20 6.43 -18.34 -1.12
CA VAL A 20 6.65 -16.90 -1.24
C VAL A 20 8.13 -16.61 -1.04
N ARG A 21 8.71 -15.83 -1.95
CA ARG A 21 10.10 -15.37 -1.88
C ARG A 21 10.14 -13.85 -2.06
N SER A 22 11.00 -13.18 -1.29
CA SER A 22 11.30 -11.78 -1.57
C SER A 22 12.08 -11.70 -2.89
N ALA A 23 11.57 -10.95 -3.85
CA ALA A 23 12.21 -10.73 -5.15
C ALA A 23 13.08 -9.47 -5.13
N THR A 24 12.59 -8.40 -4.50
CA THR A 24 13.31 -7.11 -4.42
C THR A 24 12.82 -6.33 -3.22
N ASN A 25 13.75 -5.84 -2.39
CA ASN A 25 13.45 -4.92 -1.31
C ASN A 25 13.69 -3.49 -1.81
N HIS A 26 12.63 -2.82 -2.28
CA HIS A 26 12.69 -1.44 -2.75
C HIS A 26 12.36 -0.50 -1.58
N PRO A 27 12.92 0.72 -1.52
CA PRO A 27 12.66 1.65 -0.41
C PRO A 27 11.18 1.97 -0.17
N THR A 28 10.32 1.80 -1.17
CA THR A 28 8.89 2.13 -1.10
C THR A 28 7.95 0.94 -1.17
N TYR A 29 8.46 -0.26 -1.51
CA TYR A 29 7.67 -1.48 -1.58
C TYR A 29 8.57 -2.71 -1.53
N VAL A 30 8.02 -3.86 -1.12
CA VAL A 30 8.72 -5.13 -1.30
C VAL A 30 8.05 -5.91 -2.42
N ALA A 31 8.82 -6.33 -3.42
CA ALA A 31 8.34 -7.24 -4.45
C ALA A 31 8.46 -8.67 -3.94
N LEU A 32 7.36 -9.44 -4.02
CA LEU A 32 7.26 -10.84 -3.63
C LEU A 32 7.01 -11.69 -4.86
N ALA A 33 7.89 -12.65 -5.13
CA ALA A 33 7.65 -13.72 -6.08
C ALA A 33 6.85 -14.83 -5.39
N VAL A 34 5.73 -15.22 -5.98
CA VAL A 34 4.80 -16.23 -5.46
C VAL A 34 4.62 -17.33 -6.49
N ALA A 35 4.96 -18.57 -6.12
CA ALA A 35 4.62 -19.73 -6.95
C ALA A 35 3.12 -20.02 -6.81
N CYS A 36 2.37 -19.75 -7.88
CA CYS A 36 0.91 -19.84 -7.93
C CYS A 36 0.46 -21.25 -8.37
N PRO A 37 -0.67 -21.77 -7.86
CA PRO A 37 -1.21 -23.06 -8.28
C PRO A 37 -1.50 -23.21 -9.78
N CYS A 38 -1.62 -22.09 -10.52
CA CYS A 38 -1.73 -22.11 -11.98
C CYS A 38 -0.45 -22.61 -12.70
N GLY A 39 0.63 -22.87 -11.95
CA GLY A 39 1.91 -23.36 -12.48
C GLY A 39 2.91 -22.26 -12.81
N LEU A 40 2.55 -20.99 -12.63
CA LEU A 40 3.41 -19.84 -12.90
C LEU A 40 3.88 -19.14 -11.63
N VAL A 41 4.95 -18.35 -11.75
CA VAL A 41 5.41 -17.44 -10.69
C VAL A 41 4.92 -16.04 -10.99
N HIS A 42 4.28 -15.41 -10.02
CA HIS A 42 3.77 -14.05 -10.12
C HIS A 42 4.49 -13.13 -9.14
N VAL A 43 4.75 -11.89 -9.57
CA VAL A 43 5.38 -10.87 -8.72
C VAL A 43 4.32 -9.90 -8.21
N TYR A 44 4.16 -9.84 -6.89
CA TYR A 44 3.27 -8.92 -6.20
C TYR A 44 4.08 -7.85 -5.47
N ARG A 45 3.60 -6.60 -5.44
CA ARG A 45 4.27 -5.51 -4.71
C ARG A 45 3.52 -5.20 -3.43
N THR A 46 4.18 -5.34 -2.29
CA THR A 46 3.69 -4.91 -0.98
C THR A 46 4.06 -3.45 -0.79
N GLY A 47 3.10 -2.56 -0.99
CA GLY A 47 3.37 -1.13 -1.01
C GLY A 47 2.13 -0.26 -1.25
N ARG A 48 1.05 -0.83 -1.81
CA ARG A 48 -0.20 -0.11 -2.07
C ARG A 48 -0.76 0.58 -0.81
N ARG A 49 -0.61 -0.02 0.38
CA ARG A 49 -0.99 0.59 1.66
C ARG A 49 -0.11 1.78 2.07
N TRP A 50 1.19 1.74 1.76
CA TRP A 50 2.13 2.84 2.01
C TRP A 50 1.96 3.99 1.01
N GLU A 51 1.66 3.68 -0.26
CA GLU A 51 1.29 4.67 -1.27
C GLU A 51 -0.02 5.36 -0.90
N LEU A 52 -1.05 4.62 -0.47
CA LEU A 52 -2.29 5.21 0.04
C LEU A 52 -2.06 6.05 1.31
N ALA A 53 -1.19 5.61 2.22
CA ALA A 53 -0.82 6.39 3.40
C ALA A 53 -0.10 7.69 3.02
N ARG A 54 0.87 7.64 2.09
CA ARG A 54 1.53 8.85 1.57
C ARG A 54 0.58 9.76 0.82
N ALA A 55 -0.33 9.23 0.02
CA ALA A 55 -1.37 10.01 -0.65
C ALA A 55 -2.27 10.73 0.37
N ARG A 56 -2.65 10.07 1.48
CA ARG A 56 -3.41 10.67 2.58
C ARG A 56 -2.63 11.76 3.35
N VAL A 57 -1.32 11.60 3.50
CA VAL A 57 -0.47 12.62 4.13
C VAL A 57 -0.31 13.82 3.19
N ALA A 58 -0.05 13.58 1.92
CA ALA A 58 0.08 14.64 0.90
C ALA A 58 -1.20 15.49 0.77
N THR A 59 -2.39 14.87 0.81
CA THR A 59 -3.65 15.61 0.80
C THR A 59 -3.89 16.41 2.09
N ARG A 60 -3.37 15.96 3.24
CA ARG A 60 -3.47 16.70 4.51
C ARG A 60 -2.55 17.92 4.53
N THR A 61 -1.35 17.83 3.96
CA THR A 61 -0.43 18.97 3.84
C THR A 61 -0.91 19.99 2.80
N ALA A 62 -1.70 19.56 1.81
CA ALA A 62 -2.32 20.44 0.81
C ALA A 62 -3.60 21.15 1.29
N ALA A 63 -4.09 20.88 2.51
CA ALA A 63 -5.19 21.65 3.09
C ALA A 63 -4.67 23.04 3.49
N PRO A 64 -5.21 24.14 2.94
CA PRO A 64 -4.75 25.48 3.29
C PRO A 64 -5.05 25.76 4.77
N ALA A 65 -4.07 26.33 5.46
CA ALA A 65 -4.15 26.73 6.86
C ALA A 65 -5.07 27.95 7.04
N GLU A 66 -6.39 27.79 6.85
CA GLU A 66 -7.37 28.88 6.98
C GLU A 66 -8.09 28.88 8.34
N ARG A 67 -7.39 28.53 9.42
CA ARG A 67 -7.91 28.69 10.80
C ARG A 67 -6.86 29.25 11.74
N ALA A 68 -6.32 30.40 11.40
CA ALA A 68 -5.53 31.21 12.32
C ALA A 68 -5.69 32.70 11.99
N GLU A 69 -6.93 33.21 11.93
CA GLU A 69 -7.18 34.64 12.03
C GLU A 69 -8.67 34.87 12.36
N ALA A 70 -9.01 34.96 13.66
CA ALA A 70 -10.15 35.71 14.22
C ALA A 70 -10.48 35.23 15.65
N VAL A 71 -9.50 35.34 16.56
CA VAL A 71 -9.81 35.58 17.97
C VAL A 71 -8.89 36.71 18.42
N GLN A 72 -9.41 37.93 18.40
CA GLN A 72 -8.86 38.98 19.26
C GLN A 72 -9.91 39.40 20.30
N PRO A 73 -9.51 39.51 21.57
CA PRO A 73 -10.40 39.73 22.71
C PRO A 73 -10.83 41.20 22.85
N GLN A 74 -11.98 41.38 23.49
CA GLN A 74 -12.56 42.65 23.90
C GLN A 74 -11.60 43.47 24.77
N ARG A 75 -11.59 44.81 24.62
CA ARG A 75 -11.05 45.74 25.63
C ARG A 75 -11.86 47.03 25.73
N VAL A 76 -12.45 47.19 26.93
CA VAL A 76 -12.84 48.36 27.76
C VAL A 76 -13.67 49.46 27.11
#